data_AF-A0A8T2CJF0-F1
#
_entry.id   AF-A0A8T2CJF0-F1
#
_cell.length_a   1.000
_cell.length_b   1.000
_cell.length_c   1.000
_cell.angle_alpha   90.00
_cell.angle_beta   90.00
_cell.angle_gamma   90.00
#
_symmetry.space_group_name_H-M   'P 1'
#
loop_
_entity.id
_entity.type
_entity.pdbx_description
1 polymer ?
#
loop_
_entity_poly.entity_id
_entity_poly.type
_entity_poly.pdbx_seq_one_letter_code
_entity_poly.pdbx_strand_id
1 'polypeptide(L)'
;MVISHIQPLLLLACLFFLPALHAVDFKYCNGVGYHTFSITKMEFSPDASTITMFAFAYGPLSNLNVAVARKLGGTILPRIFYNFCKLVSCPILPGSIFVFTLPEIPEKQLAHEELMVIWSYPSEEPRTEIAMCVYFDYPTSVVSA
;
A
#
# COMPACT_ATOMS: atom_id res chain seq x y z
N MET A 1 -14.26 -45.64 -20.18
CA MET A 1 -13.55 -44.58 -19.44
C MET A 1 -14.60 -43.58 -18.98
N VAL A 2 -14.95 -43.58 -17.70
CA VAL A 2 -15.86 -42.60 -17.10
C VAL A 2 -14.98 -41.50 -16.54
N ILE A 3 -14.90 -40.37 -17.24
CA ILE A 3 -14.33 -39.15 -16.66
C ILE A 3 -15.30 -38.76 -15.56
N SER A 4 -14.86 -38.85 -14.31
CA SER A 4 -15.66 -38.47 -13.14
C SER A 4 -15.97 -36.98 -13.23
N HIS A 5 -17.25 -36.65 -13.48
CA HIS A 5 -17.79 -35.28 -13.50
C HIS A 5 -17.65 -34.54 -12.16
N ILE A 6 -17.10 -35.17 -11.12
CA ILE A 6 -16.85 -34.60 -9.80
C ILE A 6 -15.58 -33.72 -9.80
N GLN A 7 -14.62 -34.01 -10.68
CA GLN A 7 -13.33 -33.33 -10.72
C GLN A 7 -13.39 -31.84 -11.15
N PRO A 8 -14.21 -31.41 -12.14
CA PRO A 8 -14.32 -29.98 -12.47
C PRO A 8 -15.11 -29.17 -11.44
N LEU A 9 -16.01 -29.79 -10.66
CA LEU A 9 -16.84 -29.10 -9.65
C LEU A 9 -16.03 -28.70 -8.41
N LEU A 10 -15.08 -29.54 -7.98
CA LEU A 10 -14.17 -29.23 -6.87
C LEU A 10 -13.23 -28.06 -7.21
N LEU A 11 -12.75 -27.99 -8.46
CA LEU A 11 -11.86 -26.93 -8.92
C LEU A 11 -12.57 -25.57 -8.97
N LEU A 12 -13.85 -25.58 -9.36
CA LEU A 12 -14.70 -24.38 -9.34
C LEU A 12 -15.01 -23.91 -7.90
N ALA A 13 -15.25 -24.83 -6.97
CA ALA A 13 -15.47 -24.50 -5.57
C ALA A 13 -14.24 -23.81 -4.93
N CYS A 14 -13.02 -24.27 -5.23
CA CYS A 14 -11.79 -23.64 -4.73
C CYS A 14 -11.61 -22.19 -5.22
N LEU A 15 -12.12 -21.81 -6.39
CA LEU A 15 -12.05 -20.42 -6.87
C LEU A 15 -12.91 -19.46 -6.04
N PHE A 16 -13.99 -19.95 -5.42
CA PHE A 16 -14.84 -19.15 -4.53
C PHE A 16 -14.30 -19.01 -3.10
N PHE A 17 -13.27 -19.78 -2.74
CA PHE A 17 -12.60 -19.69 -1.43
C PHE A 17 -11.30 -18.89 -1.47
N LEU A 18 -10.97 -18.26 -2.60
CA LEU A 18 -9.87 -17.32 -2.65
C LEU A 18 -10.22 -16.10 -1.77
N PRO A 19 -9.40 -15.77 -0.76
CA PRO A 19 -9.63 -14.57 0.02
C PRO A 19 -9.65 -13.37 -0.93
N ALA A 20 -10.73 -12.58 -0.85
CA ALA A 20 -10.89 -11.39 -1.68
C ALA A 20 -9.80 -10.37 -1.30
N LEU A 21 -8.77 -10.28 -2.13
CA LEU A 21 -7.80 -9.19 -2.07
C LEU A 21 -8.44 -7.98 -2.76
N HIS A 22 -8.58 -6.90 -2.01
CA HIS A 22 -9.18 -5.67 -2.52
C HIS A 22 -8.10 -4.80 -3.14
N ALA A 23 -7.98 -4.84 -4.47
CA ALA A 23 -7.18 -3.88 -5.22
C ALA A 23 -7.72 -2.46 -4.98
N VAL A 24 -6.82 -1.52 -4.71
CA VAL A 24 -7.18 -0.13 -4.45
C VAL A 24 -6.50 0.80 -5.43
N ASP A 25 -7.30 1.71 -5.96
CA ASP A 25 -6.83 2.80 -6.81
C ASP A 25 -6.05 3.81 -5.96
N PHE A 26 -4.91 4.24 -6.48
CA PHE A 26 -4.10 5.28 -5.85
C PHE A 26 -3.72 6.36 -6.86
N LYS A 27 -3.41 7.56 -6.36
CA LYS A 27 -2.98 8.70 -7.16
C LYS A 27 -1.74 9.32 -6.57
N TYR A 28 -0.78 9.72 -7.39
CA TYR A 28 0.39 10.44 -6.90
C TYR A 28 0.02 11.84 -6.39
N CYS A 29 0.61 12.25 -5.27
CA CYS A 29 0.25 13.53 -4.64
C CYS A 29 0.59 14.76 -5.49
N ASN A 30 1.59 14.64 -6.37
CA ASN A 30 1.96 15.67 -7.34
C ASN A 30 1.26 15.50 -8.71
N GLY A 31 0.37 14.51 -8.86
CA GLY A 31 -0.37 14.24 -10.09
C GLY A 31 0.44 13.61 -11.25
N VAL A 32 1.77 13.52 -11.13
CA VAL A 32 2.64 13.07 -12.23
C VAL A 32 3.52 11.86 -11.88
N GLY A 33 3.81 11.62 -10.60
CA GLY A 33 4.71 10.56 -10.14
C GLY A 33 6.06 11.07 -9.65
N TYR A 34 6.91 10.16 -9.21
CA TYR A 34 8.19 10.47 -8.57
C TYR A 34 9.35 9.75 -9.26
N HIS A 35 10.55 10.30 -9.15
CA HIS A 35 11.75 9.75 -9.79
C HIS A 35 12.45 8.66 -8.97
N THR A 36 12.09 8.50 -7.70
CA THR A 36 12.78 7.58 -6.79
C THR A 36 12.34 6.13 -7.00
N PHE A 37 11.04 5.90 -7.06
CA PHE A 37 10.42 4.61 -7.38
C PHE A 37 9.00 4.86 -7.88
N SER A 38 8.25 3.81 -8.25
CA SER A 38 6.82 3.90 -8.56
C SER A 38 6.04 2.82 -7.82
N ILE A 39 4.79 3.12 -7.48
CA ILE A 39 3.84 2.11 -7.04
C ILE A 39 3.15 1.57 -8.29
N THR A 40 3.05 0.25 -8.40
CA THR A 40 2.40 -0.43 -9.52
C THR A 40 1.06 -1.04 -9.11
N LYS A 41 0.90 -1.39 -7.83
CA LYS A 41 -0.33 -1.98 -7.29
C LYS A 41 -0.42 -1.72 -5.79
N MET A 42 -1.63 -1.50 -5.31
CA MET A 42 -1.96 -1.44 -3.88
C MET A 42 -3.12 -2.39 -3.60
N GLU A 43 -3.01 -3.15 -2.52
CA GLU A 43 -4.02 -4.11 -2.08
C GLU A 43 -4.24 -4.01 -0.58
N PHE A 44 -5.49 -4.05 -0.16
CA PHE A 44 -5.83 -4.26 1.24
C PHE A 44 -5.96 -5.74 1.56
N SER A 45 -5.63 -6.10 2.81
CA SER A 45 -6.07 -7.38 3.35
C SER A 45 -7.61 -7.45 3.39
N PRO A 46 -8.20 -8.66 3.40
CA PRO A 46 -9.66 -8.83 3.40
C PRO A 46 -10.39 -8.10 4.55
N ASP A 47 -9.72 -7.91 5.68
CA ASP A 47 -10.19 -7.19 6.87
C ASP A 47 -9.79 -5.70 6.87
N ALA A 48 -9.18 -5.21 5.79
CA ALA A 48 -8.63 -3.86 5.61
C ALA A 48 -7.66 -3.37 6.70
N SER A 49 -7.10 -4.28 7.51
CA SER A 49 -6.16 -3.93 8.58
C SER A 49 -4.74 -3.64 8.08
N THR A 50 -4.41 -4.08 6.86
CA THR A 50 -3.09 -3.90 6.26
C THR A 50 -3.19 -3.46 4.80
N ILE A 51 -2.17 -2.72 4.35
CA ILE A 51 -2.00 -2.36 2.93
C ILE A 51 -0.70 -2.94 2.41
N THR A 52 -0.80 -3.74 1.37
CA THR A 52 0.35 -4.25 0.61
C THR A 52 0.55 -3.43 -0.65
N MET A 53 1.77 -2.96 -0.87
CA MET A 53 2.17 -2.19 -2.03
C MET A 53 3.22 -2.93 -2.84
N PHE A 54 3.01 -2.95 -4.15
CA PHE A 54 3.95 -3.45 -5.14
C PHE A 54 4.59 -2.26 -5.82
N ALA A 55 5.91 -2.29 -5.95
CA ALA A 55 6.66 -1.14 -6.39
C ALA A 55 7.86 -1.51 -7.25
N PHE A 56 8.30 -0.56 -8.06
CA PHE A 56 9.49 -0.66 -8.90
C PHE A 56 10.46 0.47 -8.59
N ALA A 57 11.71 0.12 -8.26
CA ALA A 57 12.75 1.08 -7.88
C ALA A 57 13.47 1.64 -9.12
N TYR A 58 13.46 2.97 -9.28
CA TYR A 58 14.26 3.66 -10.31
C TYR A 58 15.65 4.05 -9.78
N GLY A 59 15.74 4.39 -8.49
CA GLY A 59 16.97 4.71 -7.78
C GLY A 59 17.22 3.78 -6.58
N PRO A 60 18.40 3.87 -5.95
CA PRO A 60 18.69 3.11 -4.75
C PRO A 60 17.82 3.59 -3.60
N LEU A 61 17.16 2.67 -2.90
CA LEU A 61 16.37 2.98 -1.72
C LEU A 61 17.07 2.44 -0.48
N SER A 62 17.46 3.36 0.39
CA SER A 62 17.96 3.07 1.72
C SER A 62 17.46 4.15 2.67
N ASN A 63 17.19 3.75 3.91
CA ASN A 63 16.93 4.67 5.02
C ASN A 63 15.77 5.66 4.80
N LEU A 64 14.65 5.23 4.22
CA LEU A 64 13.45 6.05 4.12
C LEU A 64 12.59 5.96 5.38
N ASN A 65 11.91 7.05 5.70
CA ASN A 65 10.79 7.06 6.64
C ASN A 65 9.49 6.92 5.85
N VAL A 66 8.55 6.15 6.38
CA VAL A 66 7.20 6.02 5.82
C VAL A 66 6.22 6.60 6.82
N ALA A 67 5.33 7.47 6.38
CA ALA A 67 4.25 8.00 7.18
C ALA A 67 2.90 7.73 6.52
N VAL A 68 1.96 7.18 7.29
CA VAL A 68 0.54 7.20 6.92
C VAL A 68 -0.03 8.48 7.49
N ALA A 69 -0.57 9.32 6.62
CA ALA A 69 -1.12 10.62 6.96
C ALA A 69 -2.53 10.77 6.42
N ARG A 70 -3.27 11.70 7.03
CA ARG A 70 -4.58 12.12 6.55
C ARG A 70 -4.53 13.55 6.05
N LYS A 71 -5.40 13.87 5.09
CA LYS A 71 -5.62 15.24 4.64
C LYS A 71 -6.89 15.80 5.26
N LEU A 72 -6.76 16.87 6.06
CA LEU A 72 -7.89 17.56 6.67
C LEU A 72 -7.87 19.05 6.27
N GLY A 73 -8.81 19.47 5.42
CA GLY A 73 -8.95 20.87 5.01
C GLY A 73 -7.67 21.48 4.42
N GLY A 74 -6.88 20.69 3.69
CA GLY A 74 -5.60 21.11 3.11
C GLY A 74 -4.36 20.90 3.99
N THR A 75 -4.55 20.55 5.27
CA THR A 75 -3.45 20.21 6.17
C THR A 75 -3.16 18.71 6.14
N ILE A 76 -1.88 18.35 6.01
CA ILE A 76 -1.41 16.96 6.11
C ILE A 76 -1.06 16.66 7.56
N LEU A 77 -1.70 15.65 8.14
CA LEU A 77 -1.47 15.22 9.51
C LEU A 77 -0.94 13.78 9.53
N PRO A 78 0.38 13.57 9.71
CA PRO A 78 0.95 12.25 9.93
C PRO A 78 0.35 11.59 11.18
N ARG A 79 0.08 10.28 11.08
CA ARG A 79 -0.53 9.49 12.16
C ARG A 79 0.34 8.33 12.58
N ILE A 80 0.90 7.61 11.63
CA ILE A 80 1.68 6.41 11.88
C ILE A 80 2.99 6.54 11.12
N PHE A 81 4.08 6.16 11.78
CA PHE A 81 5.42 6.21 11.22
C PHE A 81 6.04 4.82 11.22
N TYR A 82 6.68 4.47 10.11
CA TYR A 82 7.42 3.23 9.96
C TYR A 82 8.82 3.54 9.44
N ASN A 83 9.78 2.72 9.84
CA ASN A 83 11.08 2.68 9.17
C ASN A 83 10.92 1.79 7.93
N PHE A 84 11.18 2.35 6.75
CA PHE A 84 11.01 1.61 5.48
C PHE A 84 11.83 0.32 5.45
N CYS A 85 13.07 0.36 5.93
CA CYS A 85 13.97 -0.80 5.96
C CYS A 85 13.63 -1.84 7.04
N LYS A 86 12.59 -1.60 7.83
CA LYS A 86 11.96 -2.64 8.67
C LYS A 86 10.79 -3.33 7.97
N LEU A 87 10.22 -2.69 6.94
CA LEU A 87 9.14 -3.23 6.11
C LEU A 87 9.67 -4.03 4.92
N VAL A 88 10.87 -3.69 4.43
CA VAL A 88 11.56 -4.35 3.31
C VAL A 88 13.02 -4.63 3.64
N SER A 89 13.60 -5.62 2.97
CA SER A 89 15.03 -5.86 2.99
C SER A 89 15.77 -4.76 2.22
N CYS A 90 16.39 -3.84 2.95
CA CYS A 90 17.26 -2.81 2.39
C CYS A 90 18.72 -3.30 2.25
N PRO A 91 19.52 -2.70 1.33
CA PRO A 91 19.13 -1.68 0.37
C PRO A 91 18.37 -2.28 -0.83
N ILE A 92 17.44 -1.52 -1.40
CA ILE A 92 16.81 -1.89 -2.67
C ILE A 92 17.61 -1.26 -3.80
N LEU A 93 18.04 -2.10 -4.75
CA LEU A 93 18.83 -1.67 -5.90
C LEU A 93 17.92 -1.15 -7.03
N PRO A 94 18.38 -0.19 -7.85
CA PRO A 94 17.68 0.23 -9.07
C PRO A 94 17.31 -0.97 -9.96
N GLY A 95 16.14 -0.90 -10.59
CA GLY A 95 15.63 -1.97 -11.45
C GLY A 95 14.94 -3.12 -10.71
N SER A 96 14.83 -3.05 -9.38
CA SER A 96 14.21 -4.10 -8.57
C SER A 96 12.69 -3.89 -8.45
N ILE A 97 11.95 -4.99 -8.53
CA ILE A 97 10.55 -5.05 -8.07
C ILE A 97 10.58 -5.45 -6.59
N PHE A 98 9.82 -4.75 -5.76
CA PHE A 98 9.71 -5.04 -4.34
C PHE A 98 8.28 -4.91 -3.86
N VAL A 99 7.98 -5.61 -2.77
CA VAL A 99 6.66 -5.66 -2.14
C VAL A 99 6.83 -5.37 -0.66
N PHE A 100 5.91 -4.58 -0.10
CA PHE A 100 5.93 -4.28 1.31
C PHE A 100 4.53 -4.06 1.85
N THR A 101 4.35 -4.38 3.12
CA THR A 101 3.05 -4.31 3.79
C THR A 101 3.14 -3.36 4.96
N LEU A 102 2.22 -2.39 5.02
CA LEU A 102 2.02 -1.54 6.18
C LEU A 102 1.09 -2.25 7.17
N PRO A 103 1.56 -2.58 8.38
CA PRO A 103 0.74 -3.22 9.39
C PRO A 103 -0.13 -2.19 10.16
N GLU A 104 -1.27 -2.66 10.67
CA GLU A 104 -2.11 -1.97 11.66
C GLU A 104 -2.58 -0.57 11.24
N ILE A 105 -3.29 -0.48 10.11
CA ILE A 105 -3.94 0.76 9.70
C ILE A 105 -5.29 0.85 10.43
N PRO A 106 -5.48 1.80 11.38
CA PRO A 106 -6.66 1.82 12.23
C PRO A 106 -7.92 2.22 11.45
N GLU A 107 -8.67 1.20 11.05
CA GLU A 107 -9.92 1.24 10.27
C GLU A 107 -10.92 2.30 10.75
N LYS A 108 -11.15 2.38 12.07
CA LYS A 108 -12.24 3.18 12.65
C LYS A 108 -12.09 4.70 12.53
N GLN A 109 -10.90 5.20 12.22
CA GLN A 109 -10.65 6.65 12.14
C GLN A 109 -10.57 7.19 10.71
N LEU A 110 -10.57 6.31 9.70
CA LEU A 110 -10.08 6.66 8.36
C LEU A 110 -11.09 6.45 7.22
N ALA A 111 -12.25 5.84 7.49
CA ALA A 111 -13.23 5.43 6.48
C ALA A 111 -13.88 6.56 5.65
N HIS A 112 -13.58 7.83 5.94
CA HIS A 112 -14.16 9.00 5.25
C HIS A 112 -13.11 10.07 4.89
N GLU A 113 -11.82 9.76 5.04
CA GLU A 113 -10.74 10.72 4.85
C GLU A 113 -9.86 10.32 3.65
N GLU A 114 -9.38 11.32 2.88
CA GLU A 114 -8.32 11.08 1.89
C GLU A 114 -7.04 10.69 2.65
N LEU A 115 -6.72 9.41 2.61
CA LEU A 115 -5.49 8.86 3.17
C LEU A 115 -4.35 9.06 2.20
N MET A 116 -3.14 9.21 2.75
CA MET A 116 -1.93 9.20 1.97
C MET A 116 -0.82 8.42 2.68
N VAL A 117 0.04 7.81 1.88
CA VAL A 117 1.34 7.30 2.34
C VAL A 117 2.42 8.21 1.78
N ILE A 118 3.31 8.66 2.66
CA ILE A 118 4.43 9.55 2.34
C ILE A 118 5.73 8.81 2.64
N TRP A 119 6.65 8.78 1.70
CA TRP A 119 8.02 8.35 1.92
C TRP A 119 8.91 9.58 1.89
N SER A 120 9.80 9.66 2.86
CA SER A 120 10.73 10.77 2.95
C SER A 120 12.11 10.35 3.38
N TYR A 121 13.11 11.12 2.93
CA TYR A 121 14.45 11.00 3.46
C TYR A 121 14.50 11.53 4.90
N PRO A 122 15.39 10.99 5.75
CA PRO A 122 15.65 11.56 7.06
C PRO A 122 16.24 12.96 6.85
N SER A 123 15.66 13.97 7.48
CA SER A 123 16.14 15.35 7.41
C SER A 123 16.23 15.92 8.84
N GLU A 124 17.32 16.63 9.13
CA GLU A 124 17.47 17.43 10.36
C GLU A 124 16.91 18.86 10.20
N GLU A 125 16.56 19.25 8.97
CA GLU A 125 16.04 20.58 8.62
C GLU A 125 14.50 20.59 8.48
N PRO A 126 13.83 21.75 8.60
CA PRO A 126 12.36 21.83 8.65
C PRO A 126 11.64 21.39 7.36
N ARG A 127 12.38 21.13 6.28
CA ARG A 127 11.84 20.60 5.03
C ARG A 127 12.28 19.15 4.85
N THR A 128 11.35 18.27 5.10
CA THR A 128 11.48 16.85 4.80
C THR A 128 11.43 16.64 3.28
N GLU A 129 12.50 16.09 2.70
CA GLU A 129 12.52 15.74 1.27
C GLU A 129 11.63 14.52 1.02
N ILE A 130 10.63 14.69 0.14
CA ILE A 130 9.64 13.64 -0.18
C ILE A 130 10.18 12.78 -1.32
N ALA A 131 10.42 11.51 -1.04
CA ALA A 131 10.81 10.51 -2.03
C ALA A 131 9.60 10.00 -2.85
N MET A 132 8.43 9.91 -2.20
CA MET A 132 7.18 9.44 -2.81
C MET A 132 5.99 9.90 -1.98
N CYS A 133 4.85 10.12 -2.64
CA CYS A 133 3.57 10.30 -1.96
C CYS A 133 2.43 9.80 -2.84
N VAL A 134 1.52 9.02 -2.24
CA VAL A 134 0.30 8.54 -2.90
C VAL A 134 -0.92 8.76 -2.02
N TYR A 135 -2.02 9.18 -2.63
CA TYR A 135 -3.37 9.17 -2.08
C TYR A 135 -4.06 7.85 -2.44
N PHE A 136 -4.94 7.38 -1.56
CA PHE A 136 -5.80 6.24 -1.82
C PHE A 136 -7.08 6.36 -0.97
N ASP A 137 -8.15 5.75 -1.47
CA ASP A 137 -9.41 5.67 -0.74
C ASP A 137 -9.43 4.40 0.12
N TYR A 138 -9.88 4.53 1.37
CA TYR A 138 -10.07 3.37 2.23
C TYR A 138 -11.28 2.57 1.76
N PRO A 139 -11.22 1.22 1.68
CA PRO A 139 -12.34 0.42 1.20
C PRO A 139 -13.56 0.59 2.11
N THR A 140 -14.65 1.15 1.57
CA THR A 140 -15.90 1.40 2.30
C THR A 140 -16.71 0.13 2.58
N SER A 141 -16.35 -1.01 1.99
CA SER A 141 -17.14 -2.24 1.97
C SER A 141 -16.82 -3.28 3.06
N VAL A 142 -15.92 -2.98 4.00
CA VAL A 142 -15.66 -3.88 5.15
C VAL A 142 -16.67 -3.66 6.30
N VAL A 143 -17.43 -2.55 6.25
CA VAL A 143 -18.52 -2.26 7.19
C VAL A 143 -19.83 -2.93 6.74
N SER A 144 -19.84 -4.27 6.63
CA SER A 144 -21.09 -5.05 6.69
C SER A 144 -20.79 -6.55 6.67
N ALA A 145 -20.65 -7.13 7.86
CA ALA A 145 -21.01 -8.52 8.15
C ALA A 145 -21.52 -8.60 9.59
#